data_AF-A0A7Y9X4P4-F1
#
_entry.id   AF-A0A7Y9X4P4-F1
#
_cell.length_a   1.000
_cell.length_b   1.000
_cell.length_c   1.000
_cell.angle_alpha   90.00
_cell.angle_beta   90.00
_cell.angle_gamma   90.00
#
_symmetry.space_group_name_H-M   'P 1'
#
loop_
_entity.id
_entity.type
_entity.pdbx_description
1 polymer ?
#
loop_
_entity_poly.entity_id
_entity_poly.type
_entity_poly.pdbx_seq_one_letter_code
_entity_poly.pdbx_strand_id
1 'polypeptide(L)'
;MANYLAEHPGGAAISDNEISYQNGTFIVTLRAPTGVLATADCPSGWYCFYELPNFGYPRGRLSSCGRQNLATWQWQDRVESAHYNLGSGSVWFYYYDMKLFAVGTGNRVRSDAAPYREWPNYVDRYCP
;
A
#
# COMPACT_ATOMS: atom_id res chain seq x y z
N MET A 1 0.52 15.10 -11.46
CA MET A 1 1.48 15.16 -10.34
C MET A 1 1.19 16.34 -9.43
N ALA A 2 1.21 17.59 -9.93
CA ALA A 2 0.91 18.77 -9.13
C ALA A 2 -0.45 18.73 -8.40
N ASN A 3 -1.53 18.33 -9.10
CA ASN A 3 -2.87 18.21 -8.47
C ASN A 3 -2.89 17.17 -7.35
N TYR A 4 -2.26 16.02 -7.57
CA TYR A 4 -2.20 14.95 -6.56
C TYR A 4 -1.42 15.40 -5.32
N LEU A 5 -0.30 16.12 -5.47
CA LEU A 5 0.47 16.66 -4.35
C LEU A 5 -0.25 17.80 -3.61
N ALA A 6 -1.12 18.55 -4.30
CA ALA A 6 -1.97 19.56 -3.67
C ALA A 6 -3.03 18.91 -2.76
N GLU A 7 -3.57 17.76 -3.16
CA GLU A 7 -4.54 16.97 -2.40
C GLU A 7 -3.86 16.09 -1.31
N HIS A 8 -2.59 15.72 -1.52
CA HIS A 8 -1.80 14.87 -0.64
C HIS A 8 -0.45 15.52 -0.29
N PRO A 9 -0.45 16.56 0.57
CA PRO A 9 0.76 17.29 0.92
C PRO A 9 1.74 16.45 1.74
N GLY A 10 3.02 16.83 1.71
CA GLY A 10 4.09 16.17 2.47
C GLY A 10 4.87 15.09 1.70
N GLY A 11 4.44 14.78 0.47
CA GLY A 11 5.20 13.97 -0.47
C GLY A 11 6.10 14.81 -1.38
N ALA A 12 7.17 14.21 -1.89
CA ALA A 12 8.03 14.77 -2.93
C ALA A 12 7.93 13.90 -4.19
N ALA A 13 7.65 14.50 -5.34
CA ALA A 13 7.71 13.78 -6.62
C ALA A 13 9.16 13.34 -6.88
N ILE A 14 9.37 12.04 -7.10
CA ILE A 14 10.68 11.46 -7.45
C ILE A 14 10.74 10.99 -8.90
N SER A 15 9.59 10.96 -9.59
CA SER A 15 9.46 10.76 -11.04
C SER A 15 8.11 11.30 -11.50
N ASP A 16 7.81 11.20 -12.81
CA ASP A 16 6.51 11.58 -13.38
C ASP A 16 5.33 10.73 -12.88
N ASN A 17 5.59 9.63 -12.18
CA ASN A 17 4.58 8.68 -11.70
C ASN A 17 4.75 8.24 -10.24
N GLU A 18 5.79 8.70 -9.54
CA GLU A 18 6.06 8.29 -8.16
C GLU A 18 6.25 9.48 -7.22
N ILE A 19 5.71 9.33 -6.02
CA ILE A 19 5.82 10.26 -4.91
C ILE A 19 6.42 9.53 -3.72
N SER A 20 7.44 10.14 -3.14
CA SER A 20 8.13 9.67 -1.95
C SER A 20 7.67 10.45 -0.73
N TYR A 21 7.34 9.77 0.35
CA TYR A 21 7.10 10.35 1.65
C TYR A 21 8.16 9.88 2.64
N GLN A 22 8.54 10.77 3.57
CA GLN A 22 9.55 10.51 4.59
C GLN A 22 10.81 9.84 4.01
N ASN A 23 11.39 10.48 2.97
CA ASN A 23 12.63 10.06 2.31
C ASN A 23 12.61 8.61 1.79
N GLY A 24 11.47 8.15 1.25
CA GLY A 24 11.35 6.85 0.59
C GLY A 24 10.85 5.73 1.50
N THR A 25 10.45 6.06 2.73
CA THR A 25 9.81 5.11 3.64
C THR A 25 8.51 4.61 3.02
N PHE A 26 7.68 5.54 2.53
CA PHE A 26 6.45 5.24 1.81
C PHE A 26 6.53 5.83 0.41
N ILE A 27 6.24 5.00 -0.59
CA ILE A 27 6.23 5.43 -2.00
C ILE A 27 4.84 5.16 -2.57
N VAL A 28 4.26 6.17 -3.20
CA VAL A 28 3.02 6.06 -3.97
C VAL A 28 3.34 6.09 -5.45
N THR A 29 2.89 5.09 -6.19
CA THR A 29 2.89 5.06 -7.65
C THR A 29 1.48 5.38 -8.14
N LEU A 30 1.32 6.40 -9.00
CA LEU A 30 -0.01 6.93 -9.36
C LEU A 30 -0.76 6.11 -10.40
N ARG A 31 -0.03 5.56 -11.37
CA ARG A 31 -0.60 4.84 -12.51
C ARG A 31 0.05 3.48 -12.70
N ALA A 32 -0.74 2.51 -13.14
CA ALA A 32 -0.27 1.19 -13.52
C ALA A 32 0.73 1.27 -14.69
N PRO A 33 1.72 0.37 -14.74
CA PRO A 33 2.49 0.15 -15.95
C PRO A 33 1.58 -0.27 -17.12
N THR A 34 1.88 0.21 -18.32
CA THR A 34 1.14 -0.16 -19.53
C THR A 34 1.16 -1.67 -19.74
N GLY A 35 -0.01 -2.28 -19.96
CA GLY A 35 -0.15 -3.72 -20.24
C GLY A 35 -0.30 -4.62 -19.01
N VAL A 36 -0.28 -4.07 -17.78
CA VAL A 36 -0.60 -4.82 -16.56
C VAL A 36 -2.09 -4.68 -16.28
N LEU A 37 -2.85 -5.76 -16.50
CA LEU A 37 -4.28 -5.81 -16.15
C LEU A 37 -4.48 -6.78 -14.98
N ALA A 38 -5.15 -6.30 -13.94
CA ALA A 38 -5.64 -7.09 -12.81
C ALA A 38 -4.60 -8.01 -12.14
N THR A 39 -3.31 -7.68 -12.24
CA THR A 39 -2.20 -8.52 -11.75
C THR A 39 -1.36 -7.73 -10.77
N ALA A 40 -1.03 -8.35 -9.64
CA ALA A 40 -0.23 -7.71 -8.62
C ALA A 40 1.21 -7.53 -9.10
N ASP A 41 1.71 -6.28 -9.07
CA ASP A 41 3.01 -5.90 -9.62
C ASP A 41 3.96 -5.30 -8.56
N CYS A 42 3.68 -5.59 -7.29
CA CYS A 42 4.49 -5.12 -6.17
C CYS A 42 5.97 -5.52 -6.36
N PRO A 43 6.93 -4.58 -6.33
CA PRO A 43 8.34 -4.90 -6.52
C PRO A 43 8.86 -5.83 -5.41
N SER A 44 9.85 -6.66 -5.75
CA SER A 44 10.52 -7.51 -4.76
C SER A 44 11.11 -6.67 -3.62
N GLY A 45 10.96 -7.14 -2.38
CA GLY A 45 11.42 -6.43 -1.18
C GLY A 45 10.39 -5.45 -0.60
N TRP A 46 9.14 -5.46 -1.11
CA TRP A 46 8.08 -4.57 -0.65
C TRP A 46 6.79 -5.36 -0.36
N TYR A 47 5.93 -4.77 0.46
CA TYR A 47 4.51 -5.05 0.42
C TYR A 47 3.79 -3.81 -0.11
N CYS A 48 2.76 -4.05 -0.90
CA CYS A 48 2.00 -3.02 -1.58
C CYS A 48 0.53 -3.14 -1.26
N PHE A 49 -0.15 -2.01 -1.29
CA PHE A 49 -1.59 -1.89 -1.15
C PHE A 49 -2.08 -0.87 -2.16
N TYR A 50 -3.29 -1.11 -2.65
CA TYR A 50 -3.81 -0.55 -3.88
C TYR A 50 -5.15 0.10 -3.56
N GLU A 51 -5.42 1.24 -4.21
CA GLU A 51 -6.65 2.00 -3.99
C GLU A 51 -7.89 1.32 -4.55
N LEU A 52 -7.72 0.44 -5.54
CA LEU A 52 -8.84 -0.27 -6.15
C LEU A 52 -8.68 -1.79 -6.01
N PRO A 53 -9.78 -2.57 -6.14
CA PRO A 53 -9.72 -4.01 -6.21
C PRO A 53 -8.88 -4.47 -7.41
N ASN A 54 -8.45 -5.72 -7.37
CA ASN A 54 -7.64 -6.36 -8.41
C ASN A 54 -6.36 -5.55 -8.73
N PHE A 55 -5.72 -4.99 -7.70
CA PHE A 55 -4.45 -4.27 -7.79
C PHE A 55 -4.54 -2.98 -8.63
N GLY A 56 -5.70 -2.34 -8.63
CA GLY A 56 -5.89 -1.08 -9.33
C GLY A 56 -5.28 0.10 -8.57
N TYR A 57 -4.83 1.09 -9.33
CA TYR A 57 -3.99 2.18 -8.84
C TYR A 57 -4.80 3.36 -8.31
N PRO A 58 -4.21 4.23 -7.47
CA PRO A 58 -2.78 4.29 -7.09
C PRO A 58 -2.32 3.18 -6.12
N ARG A 59 -1.01 2.93 -6.10
CA ARG A 59 -0.37 1.89 -5.30
C ARG A 59 0.59 2.50 -4.28
N GLY A 60 0.34 2.27 -3.00
CA GLY A 60 1.30 2.50 -1.93
C GLY A 60 2.22 1.29 -1.73
N ARG A 61 3.49 1.52 -1.36
CA ARG A 61 4.42 0.47 -0.96
C ARG A 61 5.23 0.83 0.28
N LEU A 62 5.45 -0.18 1.12
CA LEU A 62 6.22 -0.11 2.36
C LEU A 62 7.10 -1.36 2.49
N SER A 63 8.16 -1.26 3.29
CA SER A 63 9.05 -2.39 3.61
C SER A 63 9.44 -2.42 5.09
N SER A 64 9.24 -1.34 5.83
CA SER A 64 9.52 -1.25 7.27
C SER A 64 8.70 -2.25 8.09
N CYS A 65 9.32 -2.73 9.18
CA CYS A 65 8.68 -3.56 10.20
C CYS A 65 7.86 -2.70 11.17
N GLY A 66 6.93 -3.33 11.89
CA GLY A 66 6.14 -2.71 12.93
C GLY A 66 4.95 -1.89 12.40
N ARG A 67 4.30 -1.24 13.36
CA ARG A 67 3.04 -0.53 13.16
C ARG A 67 3.24 0.87 12.60
N GLN A 68 2.47 1.21 11.58
CA GLN A 68 2.54 2.48 10.86
C GLN A 68 1.14 3.04 10.66
N ASN A 69 0.99 4.34 10.92
CA ASN A 69 -0.26 5.07 10.70
C ASN A 69 -0.31 5.59 9.25
N LEU A 70 -1.27 5.14 8.46
CA LEU A 70 -1.41 5.55 7.07
C LEU A 70 -1.82 7.02 6.92
N ALA A 71 -2.45 7.61 7.93
CA ALA A 71 -2.80 9.03 7.94
C ALA A 71 -1.57 9.95 7.93
N THR A 72 -0.40 9.45 8.35
CA THR A 72 0.89 10.14 8.23
C THR A 72 1.18 10.58 6.79
N TRP A 73 0.65 9.85 5.80
CA TRP A 73 0.86 10.09 4.38
C TRP A 73 -0.45 10.32 3.62
N GLN A 74 -1.54 10.66 4.31
CA GLN A 74 -2.88 10.84 3.73
C GLN A 74 -3.35 9.61 2.92
N TRP A 75 -2.99 8.42 3.41
CA TRP A 75 -3.30 7.14 2.77
C TRP A 75 -4.26 6.26 3.60
N GLN A 76 -4.81 6.79 4.68
CA GLN A 76 -5.87 6.10 5.43
C GLN A 76 -7.12 5.93 4.56
N ASP A 77 -7.88 4.88 4.81
CA ASP A 77 -9.21 4.66 4.23
C ASP A 77 -9.22 4.54 2.69
N ARG A 78 -8.10 4.06 2.11
CA ARG A 78 -7.95 3.89 0.66
C ARG A 78 -7.69 2.46 0.23
N VAL A 79 -7.32 1.57 1.14
CA VAL A 79 -6.83 0.25 0.75
C VAL A 79 -7.99 -0.65 0.35
N GLU A 80 -7.95 -1.16 -0.88
CA GLU A 80 -8.94 -2.08 -1.44
C GLU A 80 -8.35 -3.42 -1.92
N SER A 81 -7.05 -3.49 -2.16
CA SER A 81 -6.35 -4.75 -2.40
C SER A 81 -4.89 -4.67 -1.96
N ALA A 82 -4.23 -5.82 -1.79
CA ALA A 82 -2.86 -5.89 -1.28
C ALA A 82 -2.04 -7.04 -1.85
N HIS A 83 -0.73 -6.85 -1.91
CA HIS A 83 0.25 -7.85 -2.32
C HIS A 83 1.50 -7.80 -1.44
N TYR A 84 1.95 -8.96 -0.98
CA TYR A 84 3.15 -9.15 -0.18
C TYR A 84 4.27 -9.78 -1.00
N ASN A 85 5.25 -8.98 -1.42
CA ASN A 85 6.40 -9.42 -2.20
C ASN A 85 7.73 -9.35 -1.42
N LEU A 86 7.67 -9.72 -0.14
CA LEU A 86 8.84 -9.91 0.72
C LEU A 86 9.13 -11.41 0.91
N GLY A 87 10.37 -11.71 1.32
CA GLY A 87 10.85 -13.08 1.52
C GLY A 87 10.37 -13.73 2.83
N SER A 88 10.01 -12.93 3.84
CA SER A 88 9.60 -13.40 5.16
C SER A 88 8.56 -12.47 5.80
N GLY A 89 7.82 -12.97 6.79
CA GLY A 89 6.87 -12.20 7.57
C GLY A 89 5.49 -12.04 6.95
N SER A 90 4.71 -11.15 7.54
CA SER A 90 3.35 -10.80 7.12
C SER A 90 3.02 -9.37 7.52
N VAL A 91 1.95 -8.82 6.95
CA VAL A 91 1.40 -7.52 7.34
C VAL A 91 -0.10 -7.66 7.61
N TRP A 92 -0.52 -7.11 8.74
CA TRP A 92 -1.92 -6.96 9.11
C TRP A 92 -2.39 -5.55 8.79
N PHE A 93 -3.60 -5.43 8.26
CA PHE A 93 -4.30 -4.18 8.03
C PHE A 93 -5.36 -3.99 9.10
N TYR A 94 -5.44 -2.78 9.65
CA TYR A 94 -6.33 -2.48 10.77
C TYR A 94 -7.16 -1.22 10.55
N TYR A 95 -8.34 -1.21 11.17
CA TYR A 95 -9.06 0.01 11.53
C TYR A 95 -8.90 0.23 13.04
N TYR A 96 -8.04 1.19 13.42
CA TYR A 96 -7.53 1.32 14.79
C TYR A 96 -6.99 -0.03 15.29
N ASP A 97 -7.51 -0.60 16.36
CA ASP A 97 -7.01 -1.89 16.89
C ASP A 97 -7.72 -3.12 16.31
N MET A 98 -8.71 -2.92 15.43
CA MET A 98 -9.45 -4.02 14.81
C MET A 98 -8.70 -4.57 13.60
N LYS A 99 -8.35 -5.87 13.65
CA LYS A 99 -7.78 -6.60 12.50
C LYS A 99 -8.82 -6.75 11.40
N LEU A 100 -8.49 -6.30 10.20
CA LEU A 100 -9.37 -6.40 9.03
C LEU A 100 -8.99 -7.62 8.19
N PHE A 101 -7.75 -7.63 7.69
CA PHE A 101 -7.19 -8.73 6.89
C PHE A 101 -5.66 -8.70 6.96
N ALA A 102 -5.02 -9.72 6.38
CA ALA A 102 -3.57 -9.79 6.27
C ALA A 102 -3.13 -10.35 4.91
N VAL A 103 -1.91 -10.02 4.54
CA VAL A 103 -1.14 -10.70 3.49
C VAL A 103 0.24 -11.06 4.03
N GLY A 104 0.84 -12.11 3.52
CA GLY A 104 2.13 -12.62 4.00
C GLY A 104 2.71 -13.67 3.08
N THR A 105 3.84 -14.28 3.47
CA THR A 105 4.50 -15.28 2.62
C THR A 105 3.63 -16.50 2.31
N GLY A 106 2.71 -16.89 3.21
CA GLY A 106 1.76 -17.99 3.01
C GLY A 106 0.45 -17.60 2.30
N ASN A 107 0.18 -16.30 2.16
CA ASN A 107 -1.03 -15.74 1.55
C ASN A 107 -0.69 -14.38 0.91
N ARG A 108 0.07 -14.42 -0.18
CA ARG A 108 0.73 -13.22 -0.71
C ARG A 108 -0.24 -12.16 -1.21
N VAL A 109 -1.44 -12.55 -1.62
CA VAL A 109 -2.35 -11.69 -2.37
C VAL A 109 -3.69 -11.59 -1.67
N ARG A 110 -4.22 -10.37 -1.62
CA ARG A 110 -5.63 -10.06 -1.36
C ARG A 110 -6.13 -9.22 -2.51
N SER A 111 -6.77 -9.83 -3.50
CA SER A 111 -7.28 -9.12 -4.69
C SER A 111 -8.47 -8.20 -4.37
N ASP A 112 -9.18 -8.45 -3.28
CA ASP A 112 -10.33 -7.64 -2.86
C ASP A 112 -10.43 -7.64 -1.33
N ALA A 113 -10.38 -6.46 -0.72
CA ALA A 113 -10.44 -6.26 0.72
C ALA A 113 -11.86 -6.37 1.29
N ALA A 114 -12.89 -6.62 0.48
CA ALA A 114 -14.27 -6.77 0.94
C ALA A 114 -14.37 -7.74 2.14
N PRO A 115 -15.20 -7.41 3.16
CA PRO A 115 -16.06 -6.22 3.26
C PRO A 115 -15.36 -4.93 3.75
N TYR A 116 -14.03 -4.95 3.93
CA TYR A 116 -13.25 -3.88 4.57
C TYR A 116 -12.49 -2.99 3.58
N ARG A 117 -13.05 -2.76 2.39
CA ARG A 117 -12.52 -1.78 1.43
C ARG A 117 -12.56 -0.39 2.06
N GLU A 118 -11.52 0.42 1.83
CA GLU A 118 -11.47 1.81 2.31
C GLU A 118 -11.55 1.94 3.84
N TRP A 119 -11.23 0.89 4.60
CA TRP A 119 -11.20 0.91 6.08
C TRP A 119 -9.80 0.95 6.68
N PRO A 120 -8.74 0.36 6.08
CA PRO A 120 -7.46 0.34 6.76
C PRO A 120 -6.89 1.74 7.01
N ASN A 121 -6.56 2.03 8.26
CA ASN A 121 -5.87 3.25 8.69
C ASN A 121 -4.52 2.96 9.39
N TYR A 122 -4.26 1.71 9.78
CA TYR A 122 -2.93 1.23 10.18
C TYR A 122 -2.52 -0.03 9.40
N VAL A 123 -1.21 -0.18 9.24
CA VAL A 123 -0.58 -1.45 8.88
C VAL A 123 0.42 -1.85 9.96
N ASP A 124 0.57 -3.15 10.20
CA ASP A 124 1.57 -3.67 11.13
C ASP A 124 2.28 -4.86 10.51
N ARG A 125 3.55 -4.66 10.14
CA ARG A 125 4.36 -5.70 9.51
C ARG A 125 5.14 -6.46 10.59
N TYR A 126 4.86 -7.76 10.70
CA TYR A 126 5.68 -8.68 11.46
C TYR A 126 6.93 -9.09 10.67
N CYS A 127 8.09 -8.94 11.30
CA CYS A 127 9.38 -9.36 10.78
C CYS A 127 9.94 -10.46 11.71
N PRO A 128 10.09 -11.70 11.21
CA PRO A 128 10.66 -12.81 11.98
C PRO A 128 12.17 -12.68 12.18
#